data_AF-A0A961S9L4-F1
#
_entry.id   AF-A0A961S9L4-F1
#
_cell.length_a   1.000
_cell.length_b   1.000
_cell.length_c   1.000
_cell.angle_alpha   90.00
_cell.angle_beta   90.00
_cell.angle_gamma   90.00
#
_symmetry.space_group_name_H-M   'P 1'
#
loop_
_entity.id
_entity.type
_entity.pdbx_description
1 polymer ?
#
loop_
_entity_poly.entity_id
_entity_poly.type
_entity_poly.pdbx_seq_one_letter_code
_entity_poly.pdbx_strand_id
1 'polypeptide(L)'
;MSAPCWPPEAEERTRDLDKAGKGQVGDLSFEQALAELEEIVGGLEKGTVALEQSIAMYERADALRKRCDALLRQAEARVEKIAGGNGEALATEPFDSDG
;
A
#
# COMPACT_ATOMS: atom_id res chain seq x y z
N MET A 1 44.86 14.33 -4.92
CA MET A 1 43.77 13.47 -4.39
C MET A 1 42.48 13.95 -5.03
N SER A 2 42.00 13.24 -6.07
CA SER A 2 40.71 13.54 -6.70
C SER A 2 39.60 13.13 -5.75
N ALA A 3 38.80 14.09 -5.31
CA ALA A 3 37.52 13.78 -4.68
C ALA A 3 36.59 13.14 -5.73
N PRO A 4 35.78 12.12 -5.37
CA PRO A 4 34.85 11.54 -6.31
C PRO A 4 33.75 12.54 -6.70
N CYS A 5 33.45 12.58 -8.00
CA CYS A 5 32.35 13.35 -8.60
C CYS A 5 31.02 12.63 -8.29
N TRP A 6 30.60 12.65 -7.04
CA TRP A 6 29.29 12.17 -6.65
C TRP A 6 28.30 13.34 -6.62
N PRO A 7 27.15 13.25 -7.30
CA PRO A 7 26.11 14.28 -7.21
C PRO A 7 25.41 14.20 -5.83
N PRO A 8 25.06 15.34 -5.21
CA PRO A 8 24.36 15.37 -3.93
C PRO A 8 22.93 14.75 -3.96
N GLU A 9 22.37 14.47 -5.14
CA GLU A 9 20.99 13.96 -5.33
C GLU A 9 20.77 12.49 -4.90
N ALA A 10 21.82 11.67 -4.81
CA ALA A 10 21.64 10.28 -4.40
C ALA A 10 21.41 10.11 -2.89
N GLU A 11 21.75 11.14 -2.10
CA GLU A 11 21.56 11.15 -0.65
C GLU A 11 20.22 11.78 -0.23
N GLU A 12 19.50 12.40 -1.17
CA GLU A 12 18.16 12.97 -0.95
C GLU A 12 17.04 11.99 -1.29
N ARG A 13 17.24 11.13 -2.31
CA ARG A 13 16.28 10.07 -2.68
C ARG A 13 16.02 9.05 -1.58
N THR A 14 16.94 8.89 -0.63
CA THR A 14 16.77 7.99 0.52
C THR A 14 15.94 8.63 1.64
N ARG A 15 15.90 9.96 1.73
CA ARG A 15 15.12 10.70 2.75
C ARG A 15 13.62 10.54 2.58
N ASP A 16 13.14 10.42 1.34
CA ASP A 16 11.71 10.21 1.06
C ASP A 16 11.26 8.78 1.34
N LEU A 17 12.15 7.79 1.20
CA LEU A 17 11.89 6.38 1.55
C LEU A 17 11.90 6.17 3.08
N ASP A 18 12.80 6.86 3.81
CA ASP A 18 12.81 6.87 5.28
C ASP A 18 11.53 7.47 5.91
N LYS A 19 10.79 8.29 5.15
CA LYS A 19 9.54 8.90 5.59
C LYS A 19 8.33 7.97 5.42
N ALA A 20 8.39 7.03 4.48
CA ALA A 20 7.30 6.09 4.19
C ALA A 20 7.13 5.03 5.31
N GLY A 21 8.22 4.58 5.95
CA GLY A 21 8.19 3.51 6.94
C GLY A 21 7.85 3.90 8.40
N LYS A 22 7.48 5.16 8.68
CA LYS A 22 7.26 5.66 10.06
C LYS A 22 5.90 6.31 10.33
N GLY A 23 4.94 6.21 9.40
CA GLY A 23 3.56 6.64 9.65
C GLY A 23 2.81 5.66 10.54
N GLN A 24 1.89 6.15 11.39
CA GLN A 24 0.87 5.29 11.97
C GLN A 24 0.03 4.73 10.81
N VAL A 25 -0.17 3.41 10.76
CA VAL A 25 -0.88 2.73 9.65
C VAL A 25 -2.28 3.33 9.40
N GLY A 26 -2.94 3.83 10.46
CA GLY A 26 -4.24 4.49 10.37
C GLY A 26 -4.27 5.82 9.60
N ASP A 27 -3.11 6.45 9.39
CA ASP A 27 -3.00 7.76 8.72
C ASP A 27 -2.59 7.64 7.26
N LEU A 28 -2.15 6.46 6.81
CA LEU A 28 -1.66 6.24 5.45
C LEU A 28 -2.79 6.35 4.41
N SER A 29 -2.48 6.95 3.25
CA SER A 29 -3.33 6.84 2.06
C SER A 29 -3.31 5.41 1.51
N PHE A 30 -4.20 5.10 0.56
CA PHE A 30 -4.23 3.77 -0.07
C PHE A 30 -2.91 3.46 -0.76
N GLU A 31 -2.42 4.36 -1.61
CA GLU A 31 -1.16 4.18 -2.34
C GLU A 31 0.04 4.03 -1.40
N GLN A 32 0.07 4.78 -0.30
CA GLN A 32 1.15 4.66 0.69
C GLN A 32 1.11 3.32 1.42
N ALA A 33 -0.08 2.88 1.84
CA ALA A 33 -0.24 1.61 2.54
C ALA A 33 0.05 0.41 1.62
N LEU A 34 -0.33 0.50 0.34
CA LEU A 34 -0.07 -0.52 -0.67
C LEU A 34 1.42 -0.61 -1.01
N ALA A 35 2.09 0.52 -1.26
CA ALA A 35 3.52 0.53 -1.56
C ALA A 35 4.34 -0.07 -0.41
N GLU A 36 4.03 0.29 0.84
CA GLU A 36 4.70 -0.28 2.01
C GLU A 36 4.42 -1.79 2.17
N LEU A 37 3.20 -2.24 1.86
CA LEU A 37 2.84 -3.65 1.89
C LEU A 37 3.65 -4.45 0.85
N GLU A 38 3.80 -3.93 -0.37
CA GLU A 38 4.60 -4.53 -1.44
C GLU A 38 6.07 -4.63 -1.05
N GLU A 39 6.63 -3.60 -0.43
CA GLU A 39 8.01 -3.62 0.09
C GLU A 39 8.20 -4.71 1.15
N ILE A 40 7.26 -4.85 2.09
CA ILE A 40 7.31 -5.89 3.11
C ILE A 40 7.24 -7.28 2.50
N VAL A 41 6.30 -7.52 1.57
CA VAL A 41 6.15 -8.80 0.87
C VAL A 41 7.45 -9.14 0.13
N GLY A 42 7.99 -8.19 -0.65
CA GLY A 42 9.26 -8.39 -1.35
C GLY A 42 10.45 -8.63 -0.42
N GLY A 43 10.40 -8.13 0.82
CA GLY A 43 11.38 -8.45 1.87
C GLY A 43 11.23 -9.87 2.42
N LEU A 44 10.01 -10.32 2.69
CA LEU A 44 9.71 -11.67 3.15
C LEU A 44 10.09 -12.74 2.11
N GLU A 45 9.81 -12.48 0.84
CA GLU A 45 10.12 -13.39 -0.28
C GLU A 45 11.62 -13.62 -0.49
N LYS A 46 12.46 -12.64 -0.14
CA LYS A 46 13.93 -12.78 -0.22
C LYS A 46 14.48 -13.80 0.78
N GLY A 47 13.76 -14.08 1.86
CA GLY A 47 14.09 -15.15 2.82
C GLY A 47 15.37 -14.94 3.64
N THR A 48 15.95 -13.73 3.64
CA THR A 48 17.20 -13.40 4.37
C THR A 48 16.97 -12.70 5.70
N VAL A 49 15.70 -12.52 6.11
CA VAL A 49 15.31 -11.83 7.35
C VAL A 49 15.29 -12.77 8.55
N ALA A 50 15.74 -12.29 9.70
CA ALA A 50 15.68 -13.03 10.97
C ALA A 50 14.22 -13.32 11.36
N LEU A 51 13.97 -14.41 12.08
CA LEU A 51 12.62 -14.86 12.46
C LEU A 51 11.81 -13.79 13.21
N GLU A 52 12.42 -13.09 14.18
CA GLU A 52 11.70 -12.03 14.90
C GLU A 52 11.32 -10.86 13.99
N GLN A 53 12.17 -10.54 13.03
CA GLN A 53 11.88 -9.49 12.05
C GLN A 53 10.79 -9.94 11.07
N SER A 54 10.78 -11.20 10.65
CA SER A 54 9.73 -11.70 9.75
C SER A 54 8.36 -11.71 10.43
N ILE A 55 8.29 -11.98 11.74
CA ILE A 55 7.05 -11.84 12.52
C ILE A 55 6.59 -10.38 12.56
N ALA A 56 7.48 -9.44 12.88
CA ALA A 56 7.14 -8.02 12.93
C ALA A 56 6.69 -7.48 11.55
N MET A 57 7.36 -7.91 10.47
CA MET A 57 6.98 -7.62 9.10
C MET A 57 5.59 -8.15 8.77
N TYR A 58 5.27 -9.38 9.18
CA TYR A 58 3.95 -9.98 8.98
C TYR A 58 2.85 -9.21 9.71
N GLU A 59 3.06 -8.86 10.99
CA GLU A 59 2.09 -8.08 11.77
C GLU A 59 1.82 -6.71 11.12
N ARG A 60 2.88 -6.05 10.63
CA ARG A 60 2.75 -4.79 9.91
C ARG A 60 2.02 -4.97 8.58
N ALA A 61 2.33 -6.02 7.82
CA ALA A 61 1.63 -6.34 6.57
C ALA A 61 0.12 -6.59 6.80
N ASP A 62 -0.25 -7.29 7.88
CA ASP A 62 -1.65 -7.51 8.23
C ASP A 62 -2.38 -6.20 8.57
N ALA A 63 -1.72 -5.29 9.29
CA ALA A 63 -2.27 -3.97 9.58
C ALA A 63 -2.45 -3.13 8.30
N LEU A 64 -1.48 -3.14 7.38
CA LEU A 64 -1.55 -2.44 6.10
C LEU A 64 -2.67 -3.00 5.22
N ARG A 65 -2.81 -4.34 5.13
CA ARG A 65 -3.93 -4.98 4.42
C ARG A 65 -5.28 -4.50 4.94
N LYS A 66 -5.47 -4.51 6.27
CA LYS A 66 -6.71 -4.03 6.90
C LYS A 66 -6.98 -2.55 6.59
N ARG A 67 -5.95 -1.71 6.51
CA ARG A 67 -6.08 -0.31 6.11
C ARG A 67 -6.54 -0.17 4.66
N CYS A 68 -5.90 -0.90 3.74
CA CYS A 68 -6.30 -0.93 2.33
C CYS A 68 -7.76 -1.35 2.17
N ASP A 69 -8.17 -2.44 2.82
CA ASP A 69 -9.56 -2.92 2.80
C ASP A 69 -10.54 -1.86 3.31
N ALA A 70 -10.20 -1.16 4.40
CA ALA A 70 -11.05 -0.11 4.97
C ALA A 70 -11.21 1.09 4.01
N LEU A 71 -10.13 1.48 3.34
CA LEU A 71 -10.15 2.57 2.35
C LEU A 71 -10.97 2.20 1.11
N LEU A 72 -10.82 0.97 0.61
CA LEU A 72 -11.61 0.47 -0.54
C LEU A 72 -13.10 0.43 -0.20
N ARG A 73 -13.48 -0.11 0.96
CA ARG A 73 -14.88 -0.10 1.42
C ARG A 73 -15.43 1.31 1.56
N GLN A 74 -14.62 2.26 2.02
CA GLN A 74 -15.04 3.65 2.10
C GLN A 74 -15.25 4.26 0.71
N ALA A 75 -14.39 3.95 -0.25
CA ALA A 75 -14.52 4.41 -1.64
C ALA A 75 -15.78 3.82 -2.30
N GLU A 76 -16.00 2.52 -2.16
CA GLU A 76 -17.18 1.81 -2.65
C GLU A 76 -18.48 2.44 -2.10
N ALA A 77 -18.58 2.61 -0.78
CA ALA A 77 -19.75 3.24 -0.16
C ALA A 77 -19.97 4.69 -0.61
N ARG A 78 -18.94 5.41 -1.07
CA ARG A 78 -19.09 6.74 -1.67
C ARG A 78 -19.62 6.63 -3.10
N VAL A 79 -19.10 5.70 -3.89
CA VAL A 79 -19.57 5.45 -5.27
C VAL A 79 -21.04 5.04 -5.26
N GLU A 80 -21.44 4.12 -4.39
CA GLU A 80 -22.83 3.68 -4.24
C GLU A 80 -23.79 4.85 -3.93
N LYS A 81 -23.38 5.77 -3.05
CA LYS A 81 -24.18 6.96 -2.72
C LYS A 81 -24.34 7.91 -3.91
N ILE A 82 -23.31 8.05 -4.75
CA ILE A 82 -23.36 8.88 -5.96
C ILE A 82 -24.24 8.21 -7.02
N ALA A 83 -24.07 6.90 -7.22
CA ALA A 83 -24.82 6.11 -8.19
C ALA A 83 -26.32 6.02 -7.84
N GLY A 84 -26.64 5.79 -6.56
CA GLY A 84 -28.02 5.70 -6.05
C GLY A 84 -28.79 7.02 -6.06
N GLY A 85 -28.14 8.16 -6.33
CA GLY A 85 -28.78 9.46 -6.47
C GLY A 85 -29.56 9.64 -7.78
N ASN A 86 -29.40 8.73 -8.76
CA ASN A 86 -30.01 8.84 -10.09
C ASN A 86 -31.09 7.80 -10.40
N GLY A 87 -31.61 7.08 -9.39
CA GLY A 87 -32.81 6.24 -9.51
C GLY A 87 -32.62 4.85 -10.10
N GLU A 88 -31.42 4.49 -10.56
CA GLU A 88 -31.06 3.12 -10.92
C GLU A 88 -29.85 2.71 -10.09
N ALA A 89 -30.05 1.85 -9.10
CA ALA A 89 -28.95 1.12 -8.49
C ALA A 89 -28.21 0.41 -9.64
N LEU A 90 -26.90 0.64 -9.78
CA LEU A 90 -26.07 -0.05 -10.76
C LEU A 90 -26.17 -1.55 -10.46
N ALA A 91 -27.08 -2.24 -11.14
CA ALA A 91 -27.10 -3.67 -11.19
C ALA A 91 -25.80 -4.08 -11.88
N THR A 92 -24.82 -4.56 -11.10
CA THR A 92 -23.69 -5.26 -11.67
C THR A 92 -24.24 -6.55 -12.24
N GLU A 93 -24.39 -6.60 -13.57
CA GLU A 93 -24.74 -7.84 -14.25
C GLU A 93 -23.61 -8.86 -13.98
N PRO A 94 -23.93 -10.12 -13.63
CA PRO A 94 -22.93 -11.16 -13.53
C PRO A 94 -22.20 -11.28 -14.87
N PHE A 95 -20.87 -11.28 -14.85
CA PHE A 95 -20.07 -11.51 -16.03
C PHE A 95 -20.20 -12.99 -16.44
N ASP A 96 -21.07 -13.28 -17.41
CA ASP A 96 -21.15 -14.61 -18.03
C ASP A 96 -19.85 -14.88 -18.80
N SER A 97 -19.00 -15.73 -18.23
CA SER A 97 -17.87 -16.36 -18.93
C SER A 97 -18.32 -17.70 -19.51
N ASP A 98 -19.08 -17.68 -20.60
CA ASP A 98 -19.27 -18.86 -21.44
C ASP A 98 -19.15 -18.46 -22.92
N GLY A 99 -18.10 -18.96 -23.58
CA GLY A 99 -17.73 -18.69 -24.97
C GLY A 99 -16.30 -19.11 -25.28
#